data_AF-A0A7X9KRB2-F1
#
_entry.id   AF-A0A7X9KRB2-F1
#
_cell.length_a   1.000
_cell.length_b   1.000
_cell.length_c   1.000
_cell.angle_alpha   90.00
_cell.angle_beta   90.00
_cell.angle_gamma   90.00
#
_symmetry.space_group_name_H-M   'P 1'
#
loop_
_entity.id
_entity.type
_entity.pdbx_description
1 polymer ?
#
loop_
_entity_poly.entity_id
_entity_poly.type
_entity_poly.pdbx_seq_one_letter_code
_entity_poly.pdbx_strand_id
1 'polypeptide(L)'
;MKENILTSWDFLLLFFYFIVFSFALRKFIFRKATIGEKKLLLIFFFTKVVYISLQTYLVAYVWRMTDSMYIFEESKNMVGLAQKNFSNIDLIFKSALNYKEVLWSESGLSIQPGSDMERNFFLVRVASVIYPLAFGRYLLICFGFCVISTIGVFKLYQVMTKVYHSPKYKKAIAFCLLFIPTATFYTSPIYKETLVYAFMGFLAVNIYNIYTNKKKGINILLLLM
;
A
#
# COMPACT_ATOMS: atom_id res chain seq x y z
N MET A 1 28.14 -5.17 9.02
CA MET A 1 28.05 -5.06 7.54
C MET A 1 26.62 -4.63 7.25
N LYS A 2 26.37 -3.40 6.78
CA LYS A 2 24.99 -2.95 6.47
C LYS A 2 24.52 -3.70 5.23
N GLU A 3 23.49 -4.54 5.37
CA GLU A 3 22.87 -5.20 4.22
C GLU A 3 22.46 -4.14 3.20
N ASN A 4 22.81 -4.35 1.93
CA ASN A 4 22.31 -3.51 0.85
C ASN A 4 20.80 -3.78 0.71
N ILE A 5 19.99 -2.82 1.16
CA ILE A 5 18.52 -2.88 1.13
C ILE A 5 17.98 -2.95 -0.31
N LEU A 6 18.78 -2.49 -1.28
CA LEU A 6 18.48 -2.51 -2.71
C LEU A 6 19.57 -3.24 -3.49
N THR A 7 19.12 -4.11 -4.39
CA THR A 7 19.93 -4.89 -5.32
C THR A 7 19.32 -4.83 -6.72
N SER A 8 20.11 -5.09 -7.76
CA SER A 8 19.62 -5.13 -9.15
C SER A 8 18.49 -6.16 -9.34
N TRP A 9 18.50 -7.24 -8.56
CA TRP A 9 17.43 -8.24 -8.54
C TRP A 9 16.08 -7.67 -8.14
N ASP A 10 16.05 -6.70 -7.22
CA ASP A 10 14.80 -6.10 -6.75
C ASP A 10 14.11 -5.33 -7.89
N PHE A 11 14.87 -4.68 -8.76
CA PHE A 11 14.33 -3.98 -9.94
C PHE A 11 13.83 -4.93 -11.03
N LEU A 12 14.53 -6.05 -11.23
CA LEU A 12 14.08 -7.11 -12.14
C LEU A 12 12.75 -7.71 -11.67
N LEU A 13 12.65 -8.03 -10.37
CA LEU A 13 11.41 -8.50 -9.78
C LEU A 13 10.32 -7.43 -9.84
N LEU A 14 10.65 -6.16 -9.59
CA LEU A 14 9.70 -5.05 -9.70
C LEU A 14 9.10 -4.97 -11.11
N PHE A 15 9.92 -5.13 -12.15
CA PHE A 15 9.44 -5.16 -13.53
C PHE A 15 8.46 -6.31 -13.79
N PHE A 16 8.79 -7.51 -13.30
CA PHE A 16 7.88 -8.67 -13.39
C PHE A 16 6.57 -8.42 -12.64
N TYR A 17 6.65 -7.89 -11.41
CA TYR A 17 5.49 -7.55 -10.59
C TYR A 17 4.63 -6.49 -11.28
N PHE A 18 5.24 -5.47 -11.88
CA PHE A 18 4.52 -4.46 -12.65
C PHE A 18 3.72 -5.08 -13.80
N ILE A 19 4.28 -6.03 -14.55
CA ILE A 19 3.56 -6.72 -15.64
C ILE A 19 2.38 -7.52 -15.09
N VAL A 20 2.62 -8.37 -14.09
CA VAL A 20 1.60 -9.25 -13.51
C VAL A 20 0.46 -8.43 -12.91
N PHE A 21 0.77 -7.41 -12.12
CA PHE A 21 -0.25 -6.57 -11.49
C PHE A 21 -0.93 -5.63 -12.49
N SER A 22 -0.23 -5.13 -13.53
CA SER A 22 -0.88 -4.39 -14.63
C SER A 22 -1.91 -5.23 -15.38
N PHE A 23 -1.65 -6.52 -15.54
CA PHE A 23 -2.62 -7.46 -16.07
C PHE A 23 -3.75 -7.72 -15.07
N ALA A 24 -3.43 -8.04 -13.81
CA ALA A 24 -4.41 -8.37 -12.79
C ALA A 24 -5.37 -7.21 -12.49
N LEU A 25 -4.85 -5.99 -12.39
CA LEU A 25 -5.64 -4.77 -12.18
C LEU A 25 -6.64 -4.57 -13.31
N ARG A 26 -6.26 -4.75 -14.57
CA ARG A 26 -7.18 -4.57 -15.72
C ARG A 26 -8.17 -5.70 -15.88
N LYS A 27 -7.75 -6.95 -15.66
CA LYS A 27 -8.57 -8.14 -15.93
C LYS A 27 -9.51 -8.49 -14.78
N PHE A 28 -9.05 -8.37 -13.54
CA PHE A 28 -9.80 -8.81 -12.36
C PHE A 28 -10.40 -7.64 -11.59
N ILE A 29 -9.63 -6.59 -11.28
CA ILE A 29 -10.10 -5.49 -10.41
C ILE A 29 -10.96 -4.49 -11.19
N PHE A 30 -10.45 -3.97 -12.30
CA PHE A 30 -11.09 -2.96 -13.14
C PHE A 30 -11.64 -3.55 -14.43
N ARG A 31 -12.18 -4.78 -14.36
CA ARG A 31 -12.74 -5.53 -15.51
C ARG A 31 -13.74 -4.70 -16.31
N LYS A 32 -14.65 -4.01 -15.60
CA LYS A 32 -15.75 -3.20 -16.16
C LYS A 32 -15.34 -1.78 -16.57
N ALA A 33 -14.08 -1.40 -16.39
CA ALA A 33 -13.60 -0.08 -16.80
C ALA A 33 -13.49 -0.02 -18.33
N THR A 34 -13.75 1.17 -18.88
CA THR A 34 -13.61 1.48 -20.31
C THR A 34 -12.15 1.37 -20.76
N ILE A 35 -11.94 1.30 -22.07
CA ILE A 35 -10.58 1.25 -22.65
C ILE A 35 -9.76 2.48 -22.23
N GLY A 36 -10.38 3.67 -22.24
CA GLY A 36 -9.76 4.92 -21.79
C GLY A 36 -9.36 4.88 -20.32
N GLU A 37 -10.23 4.40 -19.43
CA GLU A 37 -9.92 4.24 -18.02
C GLU A 37 -8.80 3.21 -17.79
N LYS A 38 -8.81 2.08 -18.51
CA LYS A 38 -7.73 1.08 -18.41
C LYS A 38 -6.38 1.65 -18.84
N LYS A 39 -6.35 2.49 -19.88
CA LYS A 39 -5.12 3.20 -20.29
C LYS A 39 -4.67 4.20 -19.22
N LEU A 40 -5.60 5.00 -18.70
CA LEU A 40 -5.32 5.96 -17.63
C LEU A 40 -4.79 5.28 -16.36
N LEU A 41 -5.39 4.16 -15.97
CA LEU A 41 -4.96 3.32 -14.85
C LEU A 41 -3.52 2.85 -15.02
N LEU A 42 -3.15 2.38 -16.22
CA LEU A 42 -1.78 1.93 -16.47
C LEU A 42 -0.77 3.07 -16.41
N ILE A 43 -1.10 4.24 -16.98
CA ILE A 43 -0.25 5.42 -16.92
C ILE A 43 -0.04 5.82 -15.46
N PHE A 44 -1.13 5.93 -14.69
CA PHE A 44 -1.07 6.25 -13.26
C PHE A 44 -0.27 5.23 -12.46
N PHE A 45 -0.53 3.94 -12.66
CA PHE A 45 0.17 2.88 -11.95
C PHE A 45 1.67 2.88 -12.28
N PHE A 46 2.02 3.04 -13.56
CA PHE A 46 3.41 3.19 -13.98
C PHE A 46 4.08 4.41 -13.34
N THR A 47 3.41 5.57 -13.30
CA THR A 47 3.92 6.76 -12.60
C THR A 47 4.22 6.47 -11.12
N LYS A 48 3.33 5.76 -10.42
CA LYS A 48 3.59 5.37 -9.02
C LYS A 48 4.75 4.39 -8.88
N VAL A 49 4.92 3.44 -9.83
CA VAL A 49 6.06 2.51 -9.85
C VAL A 49 7.39 3.24 -10.06
N VAL A 50 7.41 4.29 -10.90
CA VAL A 50 8.58 5.17 -11.02
C VAL A 50 8.86 5.89 -9.70
N TYR A 51 7.81 6.39 -9.03
CA TYR A 51 7.98 7.07 -7.73
C TYR A 51 8.44 6.16 -6.61
N ILE A 52 7.97 4.91 -6.49
CA ILE A 52 8.54 3.99 -5.49
C ILE A 52 10.00 3.68 -5.79
N SER A 53 10.39 3.57 -7.06
CA SER A 53 11.78 3.33 -7.44
C SER A 53 12.68 4.50 -7.02
N LEU A 54 12.22 5.74 -7.25
CA LEU A 54 12.88 6.96 -6.77
C LEU A 54 12.91 7.04 -5.23
N GLN A 55 11.78 6.82 -4.56
CA GLN A 55 11.67 6.87 -3.10
C GLN A 55 12.61 5.87 -2.43
N THR A 56 12.58 4.61 -2.87
CA THR A 56 13.42 3.57 -2.29
C THR A 56 14.90 3.84 -2.54
N TYR A 57 15.26 4.38 -3.71
CA TYR A 57 16.62 4.85 -3.98
C TYR A 57 17.04 5.97 -3.02
N LEU A 58 16.19 6.99 -2.81
CA LEU A 58 16.45 8.07 -1.86
C LEU A 58 16.61 7.53 -0.43
N VAL A 59 15.75 6.61 -0.01
CA VAL A 59 15.84 5.97 1.31
C VAL A 59 17.17 5.21 1.47
N ALA A 60 17.56 4.41 0.49
CA ALA A 60 18.77 3.59 0.60
C ALA A 60 20.08 4.40 0.58
N TYR A 61 20.16 5.43 -0.26
CA TYR A 61 21.43 6.13 -0.51
C TYR A 61 21.53 7.52 0.10
N VAL A 62 20.40 8.22 0.27
CA VAL A 62 20.38 9.62 0.74
C VAL A 62 19.95 9.71 2.19
N TRP A 63 18.74 9.22 2.51
CA TRP A 63 18.14 9.41 3.84
C TRP A 63 18.61 8.38 4.87
N ARG A 64 18.97 7.17 4.44
CA ARG A 64 19.53 6.04 5.23
C ARG A 64 18.63 5.44 6.31
N MET A 65 17.84 6.25 7.02
CA MET A 65 16.81 5.81 7.97
C MET A 65 15.61 6.74 7.91
N THR A 66 14.45 6.15 7.65
CA THR A 66 13.15 6.82 7.54
C THR A 66 12.08 5.95 8.19
N ASP A 67 10.92 6.53 8.49
CA ASP A 67 9.78 5.79 9.07
C ASP A 67 9.42 4.53 8.29
N SER A 68 9.51 4.58 6.96
CA SER A 68 9.27 3.44 6.08
C SER A 68 10.26 2.28 6.30
N MET A 69 11.51 2.56 6.66
CA MET A 69 12.51 1.53 7.01
C MET A 69 12.22 0.92 8.37
N TYR A 70 11.78 1.71 9.35
CA TYR A 70 11.36 1.18 10.65
C TYR A 70 10.19 0.22 10.51
N ILE A 71 9.20 0.57 9.69
CA ILE A 71 8.06 -0.32 9.41
C ILE A 71 8.53 -1.61 8.71
N PHE A 72 9.49 -1.50 7.80
CA PHE A 72 10.06 -2.67 7.11
C PHE A 72 10.78 -3.62 8.09
N GLU A 73 11.68 -3.10 8.92
CA GLU A 73 12.41 -3.92 9.90
C GLU A 73 11.46 -4.55 10.93
N GLU A 74 10.44 -3.82 11.39
CA GLU A 74 9.42 -4.39 12.27
C GLU A 74 8.61 -5.49 11.57
N SER A 75 8.29 -5.34 10.28
CA SER A 75 7.62 -6.39 9.53
C SER A 75 8.49 -7.64 9.35
N LYS A 76 9.82 -7.46 9.20
CA LYS A 76 10.81 -8.55 9.20
C LYS A 76 10.83 -9.28 10.54
N ASN A 77 10.85 -8.54 11.66
CA ASN A 77 10.78 -9.13 13.00
C ASN A 77 9.49 -9.97 13.18
N MET A 78 8.34 -9.38 12.85
CA MET A 78 7.04 -10.03 13.00
C MET A 78 6.93 -11.32 12.17
N VAL A 79 7.36 -11.29 10.92
CA VAL A 79 7.37 -12.49 10.07
C VAL A 79 8.41 -13.50 10.55
N GLY A 80 9.57 -13.04 11.02
CA GLY A 80 10.60 -13.90 11.62
C GLY A 80 10.08 -14.66 12.86
N LEU A 81 9.30 -14.01 13.71
CA LEU A 81 8.65 -14.65 14.86
C LEU A 81 7.65 -15.72 14.41
N ALA A 82 6.84 -15.44 13.38
CA ALA A 82 5.90 -16.40 12.81
C ALA A 82 6.59 -17.58 12.10
N GLN A 83 7.77 -17.36 11.52
CA GLN A 83 8.58 -18.43 10.91
C GLN A 83 9.23 -19.33 11.95
N LYS A 84 9.69 -18.77 13.09
CA LYS A 84 10.21 -19.54 14.22
C LYS A 84 9.13 -20.38 14.89
N ASN A 85 7.96 -19.80 15.13
CA ASN A 85 6.79 -20.48 15.68
C ASN A 85 5.51 -19.95 15.02
N PHE A 86 4.84 -20.80 14.26
CA PHE A 86 3.65 -20.40 13.50
C PHE A 86 2.50 -19.90 14.39
N SER A 87 2.44 -20.29 15.66
CA SER A 87 1.47 -19.74 16.62
C SER A 87 1.57 -18.22 16.75
N ASN A 88 2.75 -17.62 16.52
CA ASN A 88 2.97 -16.17 16.56
C ASN A 88 2.32 -15.40 15.40
N ILE A 89 1.67 -16.07 14.44
CA ILE A 89 0.88 -15.37 13.41
C ILE A 89 -0.27 -14.57 14.03
N ASP A 90 -0.71 -14.95 15.23
CA ASP A 90 -1.72 -14.24 16.00
C ASP A 90 -1.28 -12.83 16.43
N LEU A 91 0.03 -12.56 16.47
CA LEU A 91 0.59 -11.25 16.81
C LEU A 91 0.17 -10.15 15.84
N ILE A 92 -0.20 -10.50 14.60
CA ILE A 92 -0.74 -9.56 13.61
C ILE A 92 -2.07 -8.94 14.10
N PHE A 93 -2.80 -9.66 14.96
CA PHE A 93 -4.10 -9.23 15.47
C PHE A 93 -4.04 -8.65 16.89
N LYS A 94 -2.94 -8.87 17.62
CA LYS A 94 -2.72 -8.34 18.97
C LYS A 94 -2.37 -6.85 18.96
N SER A 95 -2.39 -6.20 20.13
CA SER A 95 -2.00 -4.80 20.29
C SER A 95 -0.49 -4.61 20.10
N ALA A 96 -0.07 -3.39 19.78
CA ALA A 96 1.35 -3.03 19.67
C ALA A 96 2.14 -3.34 20.96
N LEU A 97 1.52 -3.14 22.13
CA LEU A 97 2.13 -3.44 23.43
C LEU A 97 2.42 -4.94 23.61
N ASN A 98 1.43 -5.80 23.33
CA ASN A 98 1.60 -7.24 23.45
C ASN A 98 2.66 -7.77 22.48
N TYR A 99 2.71 -7.22 21.26
CA TYR A 99 3.76 -7.53 20.30
C TYR A 99 5.16 -7.15 20.85
N LYS A 100 5.29 -5.95 21.42
CA LYS A 100 6.55 -5.46 21.99
C LYS A 100 7.05 -6.35 23.14
N GLU A 101 6.17 -6.81 24.02
CA GLU A 101 6.53 -7.72 25.11
C GLU A 101 7.11 -9.05 24.60
N VAL A 102 6.52 -9.62 23.55
CA VAL A 102 7.04 -10.83 22.89
C VAL A 102 8.37 -10.56 22.18
N LEU A 103 8.52 -9.37 21.59
CA LEU A 103 9.78 -8.97 20.97
C LEU A 103 10.91 -8.79 22.00
N TRP A 104 10.58 -8.29 23.21
CA TRP A 104 11.53 -8.09 24.32
C TRP A 104 12.06 -9.40 24.89
N SER A 105 11.24 -10.45 24.87
CA SER A 105 11.64 -11.77 25.39
C SER A 105 12.51 -12.56 24.41
N GLU A 106 12.56 -12.16 23.13
CA GLU A 106 13.38 -12.80 22.09
C GLU A 106 14.74 -12.12 21.95
N SER A 107 15.78 -12.79 22.46
CA SER A 107 17.16 -12.32 22.32
C SER A 107 17.57 -12.26 20.84
N GLY A 108 17.94 -11.08 20.36
CA GLY A 108 18.52 -10.87 19.02
C GLY A 108 17.63 -10.14 18.01
N LEU A 109 16.41 -9.75 18.39
CA LEU A 109 15.58 -8.86 17.56
C LEU A 109 15.73 -7.40 18.01
N SER A 110 15.73 -6.49 17.05
CA SER A 110 15.92 -5.06 17.30
C SER A 110 14.59 -4.31 17.23
N ILE A 111 14.36 -3.46 18.23
CA ILE A 111 13.10 -2.73 18.39
C ILE A 111 13.25 -1.37 17.74
N GLN A 112 12.36 -1.08 16.82
CA GLN A 112 12.39 0.18 16.09
C GLN A 112 11.60 1.26 16.85
N PRO A 113 12.00 2.54 16.69
CA PRO A 113 11.30 3.67 17.28
C PRO A 113 9.81 3.69 16.89
N GLY A 114 8.94 3.82 17.89
CA GLY A 114 7.49 3.90 17.67
C GLY A 114 6.79 2.58 17.39
N SER A 115 7.45 1.44 17.63
CA SER A 115 6.85 0.10 17.60
C SER A 115 5.76 -0.13 18.65
N ASP A 116 5.71 0.69 19.70
CA ASP A 116 4.65 0.74 20.71
C ASP A 116 3.46 1.63 20.32
N MET A 117 3.57 2.41 19.25
CA MET A 117 2.48 3.25 18.77
C MET A 117 1.57 2.45 17.84
N GLU A 118 0.31 2.23 18.26
CA GLU A 118 -0.69 1.47 17.49
C GLU A 118 -0.87 1.97 16.05
N ARG A 119 -0.77 3.29 15.83
CA ARG A 119 -0.84 3.90 14.49
C ARG A 119 0.25 3.40 13.54
N ASN A 120 1.48 3.25 14.04
CA ASN A 120 2.59 2.75 13.23
C ASN A 120 2.49 1.22 13.10
N PHE A 121 1.99 0.55 14.14
CA PHE A 121 1.81 -0.88 14.17
C PHE A 121 0.80 -1.38 13.12
N PHE A 122 -0.24 -0.61 12.79
CA PHE A 122 -1.13 -0.95 11.67
C PHE A 122 -0.38 -1.07 10.33
N LEU A 123 0.59 -0.18 10.07
CA LEU A 123 1.43 -0.26 8.87
C LEU A 123 2.33 -1.51 8.89
N VAL A 124 2.86 -1.86 10.07
CA VAL A 124 3.63 -3.09 10.28
C VAL A 124 2.79 -4.31 9.94
N ARG A 125 1.54 -4.42 10.43
CA ARG A 125 0.64 -5.53 10.12
C ARG A 125 0.43 -5.70 8.61
N VAL A 126 0.13 -4.60 7.92
CA VAL A 126 -0.06 -4.62 6.46
C VAL A 126 1.24 -5.01 5.74
N ALA A 127 2.38 -4.45 6.16
CA ALA A 127 3.69 -4.81 5.62
C ALA A 127 4.03 -6.29 5.86
N SER A 128 3.76 -6.84 7.04
CA SER A 128 3.99 -8.24 7.40
C SER A 128 3.16 -9.21 6.56
N VAL A 129 1.94 -8.83 6.18
CA VAL A 129 1.12 -9.63 5.25
C VAL A 129 1.70 -9.60 3.83
N ILE A 130 2.24 -8.46 3.40
CA ILE A 130 2.87 -8.30 2.07
C ILE A 130 4.26 -8.96 2.03
N TYR A 131 4.96 -9.02 3.16
CA TYR A 131 6.37 -9.39 3.26
C TYR A 131 6.71 -10.76 2.63
N PRO A 132 5.96 -11.86 2.87
CA PRO A 132 6.22 -13.14 2.21
C PRO A 132 6.03 -13.06 0.69
N LEU A 133 5.01 -12.35 0.22
CA LEU A 133 4.74 -12.12 -1.20
C LEU A 133 5.79 -11.23 -1.86
N ALA A 134 6.55 -10.47 -1.07
CA ALA A 134 7.63 -9.60 -1.51
C ALA A 134 9.01 -10.25 -1.35
N PHE A 135 9.09 -11.53 -0.96
CA PHE A 135 10.35 -12.23 -0.65
C PHE A 135 11.24 -11.45 0.34
N GLY A 136 10.61 -10.73 1.27
CA GLY A 136 11.30 -9.86 2.23
C GLY A 136 12.05 -8.68 1.64
N ARG A 137 11.77 -8.30 0.38
CA ARG A 137 12.44 -7.18 -0.31
C ARG A 137 11.72 -5.87 -0.06
N TYR A 138 12.44 -4.88 0.46
CA TYR A 138 11.89 -3.55 0.79
C TYR A 138 11.16 -2.89 -0.39
N LEU A 139 11.76 -2.93 -1.59
CA LEU A 139 11.17 -2.36 -2.81
C LEU A 139 9.84 -3.03 -3.19
N LEU A 140 9.75 -4.36 -3.03
CA LEU A 140 8.54 -5.10 -3.37
C LEU A 140 7.43 -4.92 -2.33
N ILE A 141 7.79 -4.69 -1.06
CA ILE A 141 6.80 -4.30 -0.03
C ILE A 141 6.25 -2.90 -0.35
N CYS A 142 7.12 -1.94 -0.70
CA CYS A 142 6.68 -0.63 -1.22
C CYS A 142 5.75 -0.77 -2.43
N PHE A 143 6.06 -1.70 -3.34
CA PHE A 143 5.20 -2.01 -4.48
C PHE A 143 3.82 -2.54 -4.06
N GLY A 144 3.74 -3.42 -3.05
CA GLY A 144 2.47 -3.89 -2.50
C GLY A 144 1.58 -2.76 -2.00
N PHE A 145 2.16 -1.82 -1.24
CA PHE A 145 1.48 -0.58 -0.80
C PHE A 145 1.03 0.27 -2.00
N CYS A 146 1.88 0.41 -3.02
CA CYS A 146 1.57 1.11 -4.25
C CYS A 146 0.35 0.49 -4.97
N VAL A 147 0.24 -0.84 -5.02
CA VAL A 147 -0.93 -1.52 -5.62
C VAL A 147 -2.21 -1.19 -4.83
N ILE A 148 -2.17 -1.29 -3.50
CA ILE A 148 -3.34 -0.99 -2.64
C ILE A 148 -3.82 0.45 -2.87
N SER A 149 -2.90 1.41 -2.83
CA SER A 149 -3.17 2.83 -3.10
C SER A 149 -3.69 3.07 -4.50
N THR A 150 -3.11 2.41 -5.52
CA THR A 150 -3.60 2.51 -6.90
C THR A 150 -5.06 2.09 -7.01
N ILE A 151 -5.43 0.97 -6.39
CA ILE A 151 -6.82 0.47 -6.43
C ILE A 151 -7.77 1.47 -5.77
N GLY A 152 -7.44 1.94 -4.56
CA GLY A 152 -8.29 2.87 -3.83
C GLY A 152 -8.43 4.22 -4.55
N VAL A 153 -7.31 4.86 -4.90
CA VAL A 153 -7.32 6.18 -5.55
C VAL A 153 -7.99 6.13 -6.92
N PHE A 154 -7.80 5.06 -7.69
CA PHE A 154 -8.48 4.94 -8.99
C PHE A 154 -9.99 4.70 -8.83
N LYS A 155 -10.41 3.97 -7.79
CA LYS A 155 -11.84 3.86 -7.43
C LYS A 155 -12.42 5.22 -7.03
N LEU A 156 -11.68 6.04 -6.28
CA LEU A 156 -12.08 7.41 -5.97
C LEU A 156 -12.31 8.23 -7.26
N TYR A 157 -11.37 8.16 -8.20
CA TYR A 157 -11.51 8.77 -9.52
C TYR A 157 -12.80 8.31 -10.24
N GLN A 158 -13.10 7.01 -10.24
CA GLN A 158 -14.32 6.49 -10.86
C GLN A 158 -15.60 6.96 -10.16
N VAL A 159 -15.58 7.14 -8.84
CA VAL A 159 -16.72 7.71 -8.10
C VAL A 159 -16.88 9.19 -8.45
N MET A 160 -15.81 9.97 -8.39
CA MET A 160 -15.86 11.41 -8.66
C MET A 160 -16.31 11.72 -10.08
N THR A 161 -15.89 10.93 -11.08
CA THR A 161 -16.36 11.09 -12.46
C THR A 161 -17.79 10.61 -12.69
N LYS A 162 -18.35 9.78 -11.80
CA LYS A 162 -19.79 9.44 -11.77
C LYS A 162 -20.62 10.48 -11.04
N VAL A 163 -20.07 11.20 -10.06
CA VAL A 163 -20.77 12.31 -9.40
C VAL A 163 -20.77 13.53 -10.33
N TYR A 164 -19.59 13.87 -10.87
CA TYR A 164 -19.41 14.97 -11.81
C TYR A 164 -19.41 14.43 -13.25
N HIS A 165 -20.60 14.21 -13.80
CA HIS A 165 -20.79 13.55 -15.09
C HIS A 165 -20.19 14.31 -16.30
N SER A 166 -20.02 15.64 -16.22
CA SER A 166 -19.59 16.45 -17.35
C SER A 166 -18.18 16.07 -17.84
N PRO A 167 -18.00 15.80 -19.15
CA PRO A 167 -16.69 15.46 -19.74
C PRO A 167 -15.60 16.51 -19.46
N LYS A 168 -15.99 17.78 -19.30
CA LYS A 168 -15.08 18.90 -18.98
C LYS A 168 -14.29 18.64 -17.68
N TYR A 169 -14.93 18.06 -16.67
CA TYR A 169 -14.30 17.85 -15.37
C TYR A 169 -13.47 16.56 -15.29
N LYS A 170 -13.69 15.58 -16.18
CA LYS A 170 -12.99 14.29 -16.12
C LYS A 170 -11.47 14.42 -16.18
N LYS A 171 -10.95 15.31 -17.03
CA LYS A 171 -9.50 15.56 -17.14
C LYS A 171 -8.94 16.26 -15.90
N ALA A 172 -9.65 17.26 -15.38
CA ALA A 172 -9.26 17.97 -14.17
C ALA A 172 -9.26 17.03 -12.95
N ILE A 173 -10.30 16.21 -12.79
CA ILE A 173 -10.40 15.20 -11.73
C ILE A 173 -9.26 14.17 -11.85
N ALA A 174 -8.96 13.70 -13.06
CA ALA A 174 -7.82 12.79 -13.28
C ALA A 174 -6.51 13.43 -12.84
N PHE A 175 -6.24 14.68 -13.24
CA PHE A 175 -5.02 15.37 -12.84
C PHE A 175 -4.94 15.56 -11.32
N CYS A 176 -6.00 16.08 -10.70
CA CYS A 176 -6.03 16.38 -9.27
C CYS A 176 -5.94 15.12 -8.38
N LEU A 177 -6.53 14.01 -8.79
CA LEU A 177 -6.52 12.78 -7.97
C LEU A 177 -5.36 11.84 -8.28
N LEU A 178 -4.94 11.77 -9.54
CA LEU A 178 -4.01 10.74 -10.01
C LEU A 178 -2.60 11.29 -10.27
N PHE A 179 -2.45 12.58 -10.57
CA PHE A 179 -1.18 13.10 -11.10
C PHE A 179 -0.66 14.34 -10.38
N ILE A 180 -1.23 14.75 -9.24
CA ILE A 180 -0.59 15.74 -8.39
C ILE A 180 0.75 15.16 -7.92
N PRO A 181 1.91 15.74 -8.30
CA PRO A 181 3.20 15.10 -8.10
C PRO A 181 3.48 14.78 -6.64
N THR A 182 3.28 15.75 -5.73
CA THR A 182 3.52 15.56 -4.29
C THR A 182 2.64 14.45 -3.70
N ALA A 183 1.32 14.52 -3.94
CA ALA A 183 0.40 13.52 -3.43
C ALA A 183 0.73 12.13 -3.98
N THR A 184 1.01 12.03 -5.28
CA THR A 184 1.33 10.74 -5.91
C THR A 184 2.65 10.19 -5.41
N PHE A 185 3.66 11.05 -5.22
CA PHE A 185 4.96 10.66 -4.69
C PHE A 185 4.86 10.07 -3.27
N TYR A 186 4.22 10.79 -2.34
CA TYR A 186 4.11 10.38 -0.93
C TYR A 186 3.02 9.33 -0.64
N THR A 187 2.15 9.03 -1.61
CA THR A 187 1.12 7.97 -1.46
C THR A 187 1.47 6.68 -2.19
N SER A 188 2.76 6.47 -2.51
CA SER A 188 3.21 5.30 -3.28
C SER A 188 3.92 4.23 -2.44
N PRO A 189 4.93 4.53 -1.60
CA PRO A 189 5.64 3.50 -0.83
C PRO A 189 4.98 3.24 0.54
N ILE A 190 5.71 2.61 1.46
CA ILE A 190 5.26 2.28 2.83
C ILE A 190 5.13 3.55 3.68
N TYR A 191 3.98 4.22 3.60
CA TYR A 191 3.62 5.38 4.42
C TYR A 191 2.16 5.31 4.86
N LYS A 192 1.83 6.04 5.93
CA LYS A 192 0.44 6.20 6.41
C LYS A 192 -0.43 6.84 5.33
N GLU A 193 0.10 7.84 4.62
CA GLU A 193 -0.58 8.57 3.55
C GLU A 193 -1.03 7.63 2.43
N THR A 194 -0.21 6.63 2.10
CA THR A 194 -0.51 5.62 1.08
C THR A 194 -1.79 4.85 1.41
N LEU A 195 -1.93 4.39 2.66
CA LEU A 195 -3.14 3.68 3.09
C LEU A 195 -4.33 4.61 3.26
N VAL A 196 -4.13 5.81 3.81
CA VAL A 196 -5.20 6.81 3.95
C VAL A 196 -5.83 7.12 2.58
N TYR A 197 -5.01 7.39 1.56
CA TYR A 197 -5.51 7.64 0.20
C TYR A 197 -6.23 6.43 -0.40
N ALA A 198 -5.75 5.21 -0.13
CA ALA A 198 -6.42 4.00 -0.56
C ALA A 198 -7.82 3.89 0.09
N PHE A 199 -7.90 4.04 1.41
CA PHE A 199 -9.12 3.92 2.18
C PHE A 199 -10.12 5.04 1.90
N MET A 200 -9.67 6.26 1.61
CA MET A 200 -10.54 7.33 1.12
C MET A 200 -11.31 6.91 -0.14
N GLY A 201 -10.65 6.20 -1.06
CA GLY A 201 -11.31 5.71 -2.26
C GLY A 201 -12.27 4.55 -2.01
N PHE A 202 -11.94 3.63 -1.10
CA PHE A 202 -12.87 2.58 -0.69
C PHE A 202 -14.10 3.16 0.02
N LEU A 203 -13.90 4.12 0.92
CA LEU A 203 -14.95 4.85 1.61
C LEU A 203 -15.86 5.58 0.62
N ALA A 204 -15.31 6.31 -0.35
CA ALA A 204 -16.09 6.99 -1.38
C ALA A 204 -16.95 6.01 -2.20
N VAL A 205 -16.42 4.82 -2.53
CA VAL A 205 -17.19 3.77 -3.21
C VAL A 205 -18.36 3.28 -2.35
N ASN A 206 -18.12 3.00 -1.07
CA ASN A 206 -19.16 2.53 -0.16
C ASN A 206 -20.27 3.58 0.01
N ILE A 207 -19.91 4.85 0.23
CA ILE A 207 -20.87 5.96 0.32
C ILE A 207 -21.67 6.08 -0.98
N TYR A 208 -21.01 6.07 -2.14
CA TYR A 208 -21.68 6.17 -3.44
C TYR A 208 -22.64 4.99 -3.69
N ASN A 209 -22.24 3.77 -3.29
CA ASN A 209 -23.10 2.59 -3.41
C ASN A 209 -24.32 2.67 -2.49
N ILE A 210 -24.18 3.18 -1.26
CA ILE A 210 -25.30 3.42 -0.34
C ILE A 210 -26.26 4.43 -0.94
N TYR A 211 -25.73 5.56 -1.44
CA TYR A 211 -26.52 6.61 -2.08
C TYR A 211 -27.29 6.10 -3.30
N THR A 212 -26.68 5.22 -4.11
CA THR A 212 -27.32 4.61 -5.28
C THR A 212 -28.09 3.32 -4.98
N ASN A 213 -28.35 3.00 -3.71
CA ASN A 213 -29.03 1.80 -3.22
C ASN A 213 -28.44 0.45 -3.71
N LYS A 214 -27.15 0.41 -4.07
CA LYS A 214 -26.46 -0.80 -4.51
C LYS A 214 -25.88 -1.55 -3.31
N LYS A 215 -26.49 -2.69 -2.96
CA LYS A 215 -26.03 -3.56 -1.84
C LYS A 215 -25.91 -2.80 -0.52
N LYS A 216 -26.88 -1.94 -0.21
CA LYS A 216 -26.83 -0.94 0.88
C LYS A 216 -26.36 -1.53 2.23
N GLY A 217 -26.93 -2.65 2.68
CA GLY A 217 -26.57 -3.26 3.97
C GLY A 217 -25.09 -3.63 4.10
N ILE A 218 -24.50 -4.26 3.07
CA ILE A 218 -23.08 -4.65 3.07
C ILE A 218 -22.17 -3.41 3.12
N ASN A 219 -22.51 -2.36 2.36
CA ASN A 219 -21.69 -1.14 2.34
C ASN A 219 -21.79 -0.36 3.67
N ILE A 220 -22.92 -0.43 4.38
CA ILE A 220 -23.05 0.15 5.74
C ILE A 220 -22.16 -0.60 6.72
N LEU A 221 -22.18 -1.94 6.70
CA LEU A 221 -21.29 -2.76 7.53
C LEU A 221 -19.82 -2.39 7.29
N LEU A 222 -19.41 -2.28 6.02
CA LEU A 222 -18.04 -1.92 5.64
C LEU A 222 -17.63 -0.48 6.00
N LEU A 223 -18.57 0.41 6.35
CA LEU A 223 -18.26 1.75 6.85
C LEU A 223 -18.12 1.79 8.37
N LEU A 224 -18.72 0.83 9.08
CA LEU A 224 -18.67 0.74 10.53
C LEU A 224 -17.45 -0.04 11.04
N MET A 225 -16.81 -0.84 10.17
CA MET A 225 -15.56 -1.56 10.41
C MET A 225 -14.36 -0.72 10.03
#